data_AF-A0A937T411-F1
#
_entry.id   AF-A0A937T411-F1
#
_cell.length_a   1.000
_cell.length_b   1.000
_cell.length_c   1.000
_cell.angle_alpha   90.00
_cell.angle_beta   90.00
_cell.angle_gamma   90.00
#
_symmetry.space_group_name_H-M   'P 1'
#
loop_
_entity.id
_entity.type
_entity.pdbx_description
1 polymer ?
#
loop_
_entity_poly.entity_id
_entity_poly.type
_entity_poly.pdbx_seq_one_letter_code
_entity_poly.pdbx_strand_id
1 'polypeptide(L)' 'MSSVFCIVDDKHVPLYRIVWISELPHFCGNDDCMFEGRYEIRLEMEEAVFASREERDNTLAALEAWAGGGEVEENW' A
#
# COMPACT_ATOMS: atom_id res chain seq x y z
N MET A 1 -11.71 11.28 -10.09
CA MET A 1 -12.06 9.85 -10.26
C MET A 1 -11.03 9.06 -9.47
N SER A 2 -11.45 8.31 -8.45
CA SER A 2 -10.57 7.39 -7.75
C SER A 2 -10.19 6.24 -8.70
N SER A 3 -8.89 5.97 -8.85
CA SER A 3 -8.39 4.80 -9.57
C SER A 3 -8.62 3.55 -8.72
N VAL A 4 -8.94 2.41 -9.33
CA VAL A 4 -9.02 1.10 -8.64
C VAL A 4 -7.65 0.42 -8.52
N PHE A 5 -6.59 1.07 -9.02
CA PHE A 5 -5.20 0.61 -8.94
C PHE A 5 -4.31 1.66 -8.27
N CYS A 6 -3.35 1.22 -7.47
CA CYS A 6 -2.15 1.99 -7.11
C CYS A 6 -0.93 1.44 -7.85
N ILE A 7 0.19 2.19 -7.82
CA ILE A 7 1.48 1.74 -8.37
C ILE A 7 2.45 1.53 -7.21
N VAL A 8 3.04 0.34 -7.14
CA VAL A 8 4.08 -0.01 -6.17
C VAL A 8 5.15 -0.83 -6.88
N ASP A 9 6.40 -0.38 -6.83
CA ASP A 9 7.55 -1.05 -7.48
C ASP A 9 7.23 -1.39 -8.95
N ASP A 10 6.78 -0.36 -9.68
CA ASP A 10 6.32 -0.38 -11.08
C ASP A 10 5.15 -1.34 -11.40
N LYS A 11 4.50 -1.91 -10.38
CA LYS A 11 3.34 -2.81 -10.55
C LYS A 11 2.05 -2.06 -10.33
N HIS A 12 1.08 -2.25 -11.23
CA HIS A 12 -0.30 -1.81 -11.01
C HIS A 12 -0.99 -2.81 -10.08
N VAL A 13 -1.18 -2.43 -8.83
CA VAL A 13 -1.79 -3.27 -7.79
C VAL A 13 -3.26 -2.90 -7.64
N PRO A 14 -4.21 -3.84 -7.83
CA PRO A 14 -5.62 -3.58 -7.58
C PRO A 14 -5.87 -3.36 -6.08
N LEU A 15 -6.58 -2.29 -5.73
CA LEU A 15 -6.83 -1.91 -4.33
C LEU A 15 -7.59 -2.99 -3.56
N TYR A 16 -8.55 -3.67 -4.20
CA TYR A 16 -9.35 -4.72 -3.57
C TYR A 16 -8.55 -5.97 -3.17
N ARG A 17 -7.32 -6.15 -3.69
CA ARG A 17 -6.45 -7.29 -3.33
C ARG A 17 -5.58 -7.01 -2.11
N ILE A 18 -5.55 -5.77 -1.60
CA ILE A 18 -4.71 -5.40 -0.48
C ILE A 18 -5.38 -5.86 0.82
N VAL A 19 -4.65 -6.62 1.62
CA VAL A 19 -5.13 -7.16 2.91
C VAL A 19 -4.72 -6.22 4.06
N TRP A 20 -3.45 -5.82 4.09
CA TRP A 20 -2.93 -4.85 5.06
C TRP A 20 -1.63 -4.21 4.56
N ILE A 21 -1.28 -3.06 5.15
CA ILE A 21 -0.06 -2.31 4.85
C ILE A 21 0.72 -2.14 6.16
N SER A 22 2.01 -2.46 6.14
CA SER A 22 2.87 -2.32 7.32
C SER A 22 3.25 -0.86 7.57
N GLU A 23 3.08 -0.40 8.81
CA GLU A 23 3.59 0.91 9.25
C GLU A 23 5.11 0.88 9.46
N LEU A 24 5.69 -0.30 9.70
CA LEU A 24 7.13 -0.48 9.93
C LEU A 24 7.79 -1.10 8.69
N PRO A 25 9.03 -0.71 8.37
CA PRO A 25 9.78 -1.37 7.31
C PRO A 25 10.14 -2.81 7.70
N HIS A 26 10.38 -3.64 6.69
CA HIS A 26 10.89 -4.98 6.85
C HIS A 26 12.30 -4.95 7.44
N PHE A 27 12.48 -5.61 8.58
CA PHE A 27 13.77 -5.83 9.21
C PHE A 27 13.90 -7.27 9.69
N CYS A 28 14.65 -8.09 8.96
CA CYS A 28 14.86 -9.50 9.28
C CYS A 28 16.31 -9.85 9.61
N GLY A 29 17.26 -8.95 9.31
CA GLY A 29 18.69 -9.17 9.57
C GLY A 29 19.34 -10.28 8.74
N ASN A 30 18.70 -10.71 7.64
CA ASN A 30 19.29 -11.65 6.69
C ASN A 30 20.14 -10.87 5.68
N ASP A 31 21.41 -11.25 5.53
CA ASP A 31 22.39 -10.60 4.66
C ASP A 31 21.96 -10.58 3.18
N ASP A 32 21.17 -11.57 2.74
CA ASP A 32 20.68 -11.69 1.36
C ASP A 32 19.28 -11.05 1.16
N CYS A 33 18.74 -10.35 2.17
CA CYS A 33 17.42 -9.72 2.05
C CYS A 33 17.47 -8.47 1.16
N MET A 34 16.79 -8.54 0.02
CA MET A 34 16.70 -7.43 -0.94
C MET A 34 15.62 -6.38 -0.59
N PHE A 35 14.87 -6.59 0.49
CA PHE A 35 13.73 -5.76 0.87
C PHE A 35 13.91 -5.05 2.22
N GLU A 36 15.07 -5.19 2.85
CA GLU A 36 15.36 -4.55 4.14
C GLU A 36 15.14 -3.03 4.04
N GLY A 37 14.39 -2.47 4.99
CA GLY A 37 14.04 -1.04 5.00
C GLY A 37 12.89 -0.63 4.06
N ARG A 38 12.31 -1.55 3.28
CA ARG A 38 11.07 -1.32 2.50
C ARG A 38 9.83 -1.64 3.32
N TYR A 39 8.69 -1.05 2.95
CA TYR A 39 7.41 -1.27 3.63
C TYR A 39 6.63 -2.40 2.95
N GLU A 40 6.09 -3.32 3.73
CA GLU A 40 5.35 -4.45 3.19
C GLU A 40 3.89 -4.06 2.93
N ILE A 41 3.40 -4.35 1.71
CA ILE A 41 1.99 -4.31 1.34
C ILE A 41 1.56 -5.75 1.07
N ARG A 42 0.74 -6.31 1.96
CA ARG A 42 0.25 -7.68 1.86
C ARG A 42 -0.92 -7.74 0.89
N LEU A 43 -0.82 -8.66 -0.06
CA LEU A 43 -1.90 -8.98 -0.98
C LEU A 43 -2.57 -10.30 -0.57
N GLU A 44 -3.71 -10.59 -1.20
CA GLU A 44 -4.33 -11.91 -1.12
C GLU A 44 -3.38 -13.03 -1.59
N MET A 45 -3.67 -14.27 -1.18
CA MET A 45 -2.92 -15.48 -1.57
C MET A 45 -1.45 -15.49 -1.10
N GLU A 46 -1.19 -14.92 0.07
CA GLU A 46 0.14 -14.88 0.71
C GLU A 46 1.21 -14.09 -0.09
N GLU A 47 0.80 -13.38 -1.14
CA GLU A 47 1.68 -12.51 -1.91
C GLU A 47 1.96 -11.19 -1.16
N ALA A 48 3.10 -10.57 -1.43
CA ALA A 48 3.42 -9.24 -0.93
C ALA A 48 4.23 -8.45 -1.95
N VAL A 49 4.08 -7.12 -1.92
CA VAL A 49 4.98 -6.20 -2.60
C VAL A 49 5.66 -5.30 -1.58
N PHE A 50 6.88 -4.87 -1.90
CA PHE A 50 7.69 -4.04 -1.02
C PHE A 50 7.81 -2.63 -1.58
N ALA A 51 7.33 -1.67 -0.80
CA ALA A 51 7.14 -0.29 -1.18
C ALA A 51 8.21 0.61 -0.56
N SER A 52 8.54 1.71 -1.23
CA SER A 52 9.09 2.89 -0.57
C SER A 52 8.06 3.51 0.40
N ARG A 53 8.51 4.44 1.25
CA ARG A 53 7.62 5.19 2.13
C ARG A 53 6.54 5.94 1.35
N GLU A 54 6.93 6.59 0.26
CA GLU A 54 6.02 7.35 -0.58
C GLU A 54 4.95 6.45 -1.22
N GLU A 55 5.35 5.29 -1.75
CA GLU A 55 4.41 4.32 -2.33
C GLU A 55 3.45 3.74 -1.27
N ARG A 56 3.93 3.50 -0.05
CA ARG A 56 3.09 3.10 1.09
C ARG A 56 2.02 4.16 1.38
N ASP A 57 2.44 5.42 1.52
CA ASP A 57 1.55 6.53 1.87
C ASP A 57 0.52 6.80 0.76
N ASN A 58 0.96 6.75 -0.49
CA ASN A 58 0.09 6.86 -1.67
C ASN A 58 -0.92 5.70 -1.74
N THR A 59 -0.51 4.49 -1.39
CA THR A 59 -1.41 3.32 -1.36
C THR A 59 -2.47 3.45 -0.26
N LEU A 60 -2.08 3.91 0.94
CA LEU A 60 -3.02 4.22 2.02
C LEU A 60 -4.05 5.27 1.59
N ALA A 61 -3.59 6.38 1.01
CA ALA A 61 -4.47 7.43 0.50
C ALA A 61 -5.43 6.93 -0.59
N ALA A 62 -4.95 6.05 -1.48
CA ALA A 62 -5.79 5.44 -2.51
C ALA A 62 -6.86 4.50 -1.93
N LEU A 63 -6.54 3.72 -0.89
CA LEU A 63 -7.49 2.87 -0.19
C LEU A 63 -8.58 3.68 0.52
N GLU A 64 -8.21 4.75 1.23
CA GLU A 64 -9.17 5.65 1.89
C GLU A 64 -10.11 6.31 0.88
N ALA A 65 -9.56 6.83 -0.22
CA ALA A 65 -10.36 7.42 -1.30
C ALA A 65 -11.28 6.39 -1.98
N TRP A 66 -10.83 5.13 -2.11
CA TRP A 66 -11.62 4.04 -2.70
C TRP A 66 -12.75 3.56 -1.77
N ALA A 67 -12.51 3.53 -0.46
CA ALA A 67 -13.49 3.14 0.55
C ALA A 67 -14.67 4.14 0.70
N GLY A 68 -14.61 5.28 0.01
CA GLY A 68 -15.60 6.35 0.09
C GLY A 68 -15.19 7.51 0.98
N GLY A 69 -13.92 7.58 1.42
CA GLY A 69 -13.33 8.69 2.17
C GLY A 69 -13.06 9.94 1.34
N GLY A 70 -13.91 10.24 0.35
CA GLY A 70 -13.94 11.56 -0.27
C GLY A 70 -14.70 12.50 0.67
N GLU A 71 -14.01 13.52 1.17
CA GLU A 71 -14.48 14.71 1.89
C GLU A 71 -15.84 14.57 2.58
N VAL A 72 -15.85 14.55 3.92
CA VAL A 72 -17.04 14.95 4.68
C VAL A 72 -17.44 16.33 4.14
N GLU A 73 -18.51 16.41 3.35
CA GLU A 73 -19.12 17.69 2.99
C GLU A 73 -19.55 18.35 4.31
N GLU A 74 -18.74 19.30 4.81
CA GLU A 74 -19.16 20.24 5.85
C GLU A 74 -20.24 21.16 5.26
N ASN A 75 -21.45 20.63 5.11
CA ASN A 75 -22.64 21.40 4.79
C ASN A 75 -23.81 20.86 5.64
N TRP A 76 -23.85 21.33 6.89
CA TRP A 76 -25.08 21.46 7.68
C TRP A 76 -25.14 22.86 8.27
#